data_AF-A0A2W4JYK1-F1
#
_entry.id   AF-A0A2W4JYK1-F1
#
_cell.length_a   1.000
_cell.length_b   1.000
_cell.length_c   1.000
_cell.angle_alpha   90.00
_cell.angle_beta   90.00
_cell.angle_gamma   90.00
#
_symmetry.space_group_name_H-M   'P 1'
#
loop_
_entity.id
_entity.type
_entity.pdbx_description
1 polymer ?
#
loop_
_entity_poly.entity_id
_entity_poly.type
_entity_poly.pdbx_seq_one_letter_code
_entity_poly.pdbx_strand_id
1 'polypeptide(L)' 'MTLSVGVEEEFLVVDPVMGRPVPRAADLIGQVEAVPDGATVQPELSSAQVEAATGVCTTLGDLRK' A
#
# COMPACT_ATOMS: atom_id res chain seq x y z
N MET A 1 -21.29 -12.98 15.74
CA MET A 1 -20.66 -12.62 14.44
C MET A 1 -19.78 -11.42 14.70
N THR A 2 -18.52 -11.48 14.30
CA THR A 2 -17.58 -10.34 14.43
C THR A 2 -17.55 -9.62 13.10
N LEU A 3 -17.68 -8.29 13.11
CA LEU A 3 -17.53 -7.48 11.89
C LEU A 3 -16.05 -7.41 11.53
N SER A 4 -15.74 -7.51 10.25
CA SER A 4 -14.39 -7.40 9.71
C SER A 4 -14.27 -6.24 8.73
N VAL A 5 -13.03 -5.77 8.55
CA VAL A 5 -12.68 -4.71 7.60
C VAL A 5 -11.29 -4.98 7.03
N GLY A 6 -11.11 -4.68 5.75
CA GLY A 6 -9.81 -4.52 5.11
C GLY A 6 -9.78 -3.16 4.42
N VAL A 7 -8.61 -2.54 4.34
CA VAL A 7 -8.42 -1.22 3.73
C VAL A 7 -7.33 -1.32 2.67
N GLU A 8 -7.62 -0.77 1.50
CA GLU A 8 -6.68 -0.54 0.42
C GLU A 8 -6.45 0.98 0.30
N GLU A 9 -5.18 1.39 0.25
CA GLU A 9 -4.75 2.76 0.02
C GLU A 9 -3.83 2.84 -1.20
N GLU A 10 -4.20 3.68 -2.16
CA GLU A 10 -3.41 3.91 -3.36
C GLU A 10 -2.62 5.21 -3.25
N PHE A 11 -1.32 5.12 -3.53
CA PHE A 11 -0.38 6.24 -3.48
C PHE A 11 0.23 6.50 -4.85
N LEU A 12 0.48 7.78 -5.15
CA LEU A 12 1.32 8.17 -6.28
C LEU A 12 2.78 8.29 -5.85
N VAL A 13 3.66 7.62 -6.57
CA VAL A 13 5.10 7.87 -6.52
C VAL A 13 5.37 9.15 -7.29
N VAL A 14 5.89 10.17 -6.60
CA VAL A 14 6.11 11.50 -7.19
C VAL A 14 7.57 11.90 -7.15
N ASP A 15 7.98 12.69 -8.14
CA ASP A 15 9.22 13.45 -8.09
C ASP A 15 9.17 14.42 -6.90
N PRO A 16 10.15 14.39 -5.98
CA PRO A 16 10.09 15.17 -4.74
C PRO A 16 10.26 16.68 -4.95
N VAL A 17 10.76 17.12 -6.11
CA VAL A 17 10.97 18.55 -6.43
C VAL A 17 9.79 19.09 -7.23
N MET A 18 9.32 18.35 -8.23
CA MET A 18 8.28 18.78 -9.16
C MET A 18 6.87 18.32 -8.77
N GLY A 19 6.73 17.35 -7.87
CA GLY A 19 5.44 16.77 -7.46
C GLY A 19 4.71 15.99 -8.56
N ARG A 20 5.41 15.61 -9.64
CA ARG A 20 4.82 14.89 -10.78
C ARG A 20 4.90 13.38 -10.58
N PRO A 21 3.89 12.59 -10.96
CA PRO A 21 3.98 11.13 -10.93
C PRO A 21 5.16 10.61 -11.73
N VAL A 22 5.90 9.65 -11.18
CA VAL A 22 7.04 8.99 -11.84
C VAL A 22 6.83 7.48 -11.86
N PRO A 23 7.12 6.79 -12.99
CA PRO A 23 6.80 5.37 -13.17
C PRO A 23 7.83 4.47 -12.47
N ARG A 24 7.91 4.55 -11.14
CA ARG A 24 8.91 3.88 -10.29
C ARG A 24 8.29 2.97 -9.22
N ALA A 25 7.00 2.64 -9.34
CA ALA A 25 6.31 1.81 -8.34
C ALA A 25 6.99 0.45 -8.15
N ALA A 26 7.25 -0.28 -9.23
CA ALA A 26 7.86 -1.61 -9.15
C ALA A 26 9.25 -1.59 -8.47
N ASP A 27 10.06 -0.56 -8.72
CA ASP A 27 11.37 -0.41 -8.09
C ASP A 27 11.25 -0.17 -6.58
N LEU A 28 10.29 0.64 -6.14
CA LEU A 28 10.05 0.89 -4.72
C LEU A 28 9.50 -0.35 -4.02
N ILE A 29 8.58 -1.06 -4.66
CA ILE A 29 8.02 -2.30 -4.11
C ILE A 29 9.12 -3.35 -3.95
N GLY A 30 10.05 -3.43 -4.90
CA GLY A 30 11.21 -4.33 -4.80
C GLY A 30 12.16 -4.02 -3.63
N GLN A 31 12.02 -2.88 -2.97
CA GLN A 31 12.79 -2.50 -1.77
C GLN A 31 12.05 -2.79 -0.46
N VAL A 32 10.78 -3.24 -0.51
CA VAL A 32 10.01 -3.58 0.68
C VAL A 32 10.54 -4.89 1.27
N GLU A 33 11.11 -4.82 2.47
CA GLU A 33 11.69 -6.00 3.14
C GLU A 33 10.63 -6.87 3.83
N ALA A 34 9.60 -6.24 4.41
CA ALA A 34 8.52 -6.90 5.11
C ALA A 34 7.25 -6.03 5.17
N VAL A 35 6.11 -6.69 5.30
CA VAL A 35 4.80 -6.09 5.58
C VAL A 35 4.14 -6.86 6.74
N PRO A 36 3.19 -6.26 7.47
CA PRO A 36 2.44 -6.96 8.50
C PRO A 36 1.76 -8.23 7.97
N ASP A 37 1.49 -9.20 8.85
CA ASP A 37 0.87 -10.46 8.47
C ASP A 37 -0.46 -10.26 7.73
N GLY A 38 -0.54 -10.83 6.52
CA GLY A 38 -1.71 -10.74 5.65
C GLY A 38 -1.88 -9.40 4.92
N ALA A 39 -1.01 -8.41 5.18
CA ALA A 39 -0.95 -7.19 4.38
C ALA A 39 -0.18 -7.43 3.07
N THR A 40 -0.40 -6.56 2.09
CA THR A 40 0.32 -6.57 0.81
C THR A 40 0.72 -5.16 0.41
N VAL A 41 1.78 -5.09 -0.39
CA VAL A 41 2.15 -3.88 -1.13
C VAL A 41 2.39 -4.30 -2.57
N GLN A 42 1.74 -3.65 -3.52
CA GLN A 42 1.71 -4.10 -4.92
C GLN A 42 1.65 -2.94 -5.93
N PRO A 43 2.04 -3.18 -7.20
CA PRO A 43 1.84 -2.21 -8.26
C PRO A 43 0.34 -2.10 -8.56
N GLU A 44 -0.09 -0.90 -8.91
CA GLU A 44 -1.49 -0.64 -9.27
C GLU A 44 -1.63 -0.28 -10.77
N LEU A 45 -2.83 0.12 -11.21
CA LEU A 45 -3.16 0.45 -12.59
C LEU A 45 -2.11 1.32 -13.31
N SER A 46 -1.53 2.31 -12.63
CA SER A 46 -0.43 3.12 -13.15
C SER A 46 0.92 2.61 -12.66
N SER A 47 1.93 2.63 -13.53
CA SER A 47 3.33 2.35 -13.12
C SER A 47 3.90 3.38 -12.13
N ALA A 48 3.20 4.48 -11.91
CA ALA A 48 3.49 5.48 -10.88
C ALA A 48 2.65 5.28 -9.59
N GLN A 49 1.87 4.21 -9.47
CA GLN A 49 1.04 3.94 -8.30
C GLN A 49 1.49 2.70 -7.53
N VAL A 50 1.43 2.81 -6.21
CA VAL A 50 1.63 1.72 -5.26
C VAL A 50 0.35 1.59 -4.44
N GLU A 51 -0.17 0.38 -4.32
CA GLU A 51 -1.25 0.07 -3.37
C GLU A 51 -0.66 -0.60 -2.13
N ALA A 52 -1.12 -0.17 -0.96
CA ALA A 52 -0.93 -0.88 0.30
C ALA A 52 -2.29 -1.39 0.80
N ALA A 53 -2.38 -2.69 1.05
CA ALA A 53 -3.60 -3.33 1.55
C ALA A 53 -3.36 -3.97 2.90
N THR A 54 -4.27 -3.77 3.85
CA THR A 54 -4.21 -4.44 5.15
C THR A 54 -4.62 -5.90 5.04
N GLY A 55 -4.24 -6.71 6.04
CA GLY A 55 -4.93 -7.98 6.28
C GLY A 55 -6.40 -7.77 6.69
N VAL A 56 -7.09 -8.88 6.97
CA VAL A 56 -8.45 -8.83 7.52
C VAL A 56 -8.39 -8.42 8.99
N CYS A 57 -8.92 -7.26 9.32
CA CYS A 57 -8.97 -6.70 10.67
C CYS A 57 -10.32 -6.94 11.32
N THR A 58 -10.35 -7.07 12.65
CA THR A 58 -11.61 -7.16 13.43
C THR A 58 -11.79 -5.99 14.40
N THR A 59 -10.75 -5.17 14.57
CA THR A 59 -10.76 -3.95 15.35
C THR A 59 -10.05 -2.82 14.59
N LEU A 60 -10.35 -1.56 14.93
CA LEU A 60 -9.60 -0.42 14.38
C LEU A 60 -8.14 -0.38 14.87
N GLY A 61 -7.81 -1.09 15.95
CA GLY A 61 -6.44 -1.24 16.42
C GLY A 61 -5.62 -2.15 15.51
N ASP A 62 -6.25 -3.15 14.90
CA ASP A 62 -5.59 -4.02 13.91
C ASP A 62 -5.23 -3.25 12.63
N LEU A 63 -6.05 -2.27 12.23
CA LEU A 63 -5.81 -1.42 11.05
C LEU A 63 -4.59 -0.49 11.17
N ARG A 64 -4.06 -0.26 12.37
CA ARG A 64 -2.93 0.65 12.62
C ARG A 64 -1.59 -0.07 12.78
N LYS A 65 -1.58 -1.39 12.60
CA LYS A 65 -0.38 -2.23 12.67
C LYS A 65 0.27 -2.28 11.30
#